data_AF-A0A0U3U9J8-F1
#
_entry.id   AF-A0A0U3U9J8-F1
#
_cell.length_a   1.000
_cell.length_b   1.000
_cell.length_c   1.000
_cell.angle_alpha   90.00
_cell.angle_beta   90.00
_cell.angle_gamma   90.00
#
_symmetry.space_group_name_H-M   'P 1'
#
loop_
_entity.id
_entity.type
_entity.pdbx_description
1 polymer ?
#
loop_
_entity_poly.entity_id
_entity_poly.type
_entity_poly.pdbx_seq_one_letter_code
_entity_poly.pdbx_strand_id
1 'polypeptide(L)' 'MMLEHLGEKAAAEKLMRAVEKVTADVANHTPDLGGKATTRSVTDAVKKVLRA' A
#
# COMPACT_ATOMS: atom_id res chain seq x y z
N MET A 1 10.78 -8.11 5.10
CA MET A 1 10.45 -8.02 3.66
C MET A 1 11.69 -7.72 2.82
N MET A 2 11.68 -7.96 1.50
CA MET A 2 12.84 -7.86 0.59
C MET A 2 13.69 -6.59 0.81
N LEU A 3 13.05 -5.42 0.93
CA LEU A 3 13.73 -4.15 1.16
C LEU A 3 14.55 -4.18 2.48
N GLU A 4 14.01 -4.71 3.57
CA GLU A 4 14.74 -4.84 4.84
C GLU A 4 15.94 -5.79 4.71
N HIS A 5 15.80 -6.87 3.94
CA HIS A 5 16.90 -7.81 3.67
C HIS A 5 18.02 -7.15 2.86
N LEU A 6 17.68 -6.25 1.94
CA LEU A 6 18.62 -5.47 1.15
C LEU A 6 19.23 -4.29 1.94
N GLY A 7 18.86 -4.09 3.20
CA GLY A 7 19.34 -2.96 4.03
C GLY A 7 18.51 -1.67 3.90
N GLU A 8 17.48 -1.66 3.05
CA GLU A 8 16.62 -0.52 2.74
C GLU A 8 15.48 -0.33 3.76
N LYS A 9 15.82 -0.25 5.06
CA LYS A 9 14.83 -0.18 6.15
C LYS A 9 13.89 1.01 6.04
N ALA A 10 14.41 2.21 5.74
CA ALA A 10 13.60 3.42 5.62
C ALA A 10 12.58 3.32 4.47
N ALA A 11 12.97 2.74 3.34
CA ALA A 11 12.07 2.51 2.22
C ALA A 11 11.00 1.45 2.56
N ALA A 12 11.40 0.38 3.25
CA ALA A 12 10.49 -0.66 3.72
C ALA A 12 9.41 -0.08 4.65
N GLU A 13 9.82 0.67 5.68
CA GLU A 13 8.89 1.31 6.63
C GLU A 13 7.95 2.28 5.92
N LYS A 14 8.48 3.11 5.01
CA LYS A 14 7.67 4.06 4.23
C LYS A 14 6.63 3.34 3.38
N LEU A 15 7.00 2.24 2.71
CA LEU A 15 6.10 1.44 1.91
C LEU A 15 5.01 0.77 2.77
N MET A 16 5.40 0.14 3.88
CA MET A 16 4.45 -0.56 4.75
C MET A 16 3.44 0.38 5.39
N ARG A 17 3.87 1.56 5.87
CA ARG A 17 2.95 2.60 6.37
C ARG A 17 1.96 3.05 5.30
N ALA A 18 2.40 3.18 4.04
CA ALA A 18 1.53 3.54 2.94
C ALA A 18 0.50 2.46 2.64
N VAL A 19 0.92 1.18 2.65
CA VAL A 19 0.02 0.04 2.49
C VAL A 19 -1.03 0.00 3.60
N GLU A 20 -0.61 0.05 4.87
CA GLU A 20 -1.49 0.06 6.04
C GLU A 20 -2.53 1.19 5.98
N LYS A 21 -2.08 2.41 5.65
CA LYS A 21 -2.99 3.56 5.51
C LYS A 21 -4.02 3.37 4.41
N VAL A 22 -3.63 2.81 3.27
CA VAL A 22 -4.53 2.59 2.13
C VAL A 22 -5.51 1.45 2.42
N THR A 23 -5.04 0.34 3.00
CA THR A 23 -5.87 -0.83 3.28
C THR A 23 -6.79 -0.65 4.48
N ALA A 24 -6.52 0.33 5.37
CA ALA A 24 -7.44 0.71 6.43
C ALA A 24 -8.76 1.32 5.91
N ASP A 25 -8.77 1.86 4.69
CA ASP A 25 -9.97 2.40 4.05
C ASP A 25 -10.65 1.33 3.16
N VAL A 26 -11.87 0.96 3.55
CA VAL A 26 -12.71 -0.02 2.83
C VAL A 26 -12.97 0.36 1.38
N ALA A 27 -12.87 1.65 1.02
CA ALA A 27 -12.99 2.08 -0.38
C ALA A 27 -11.86 1.54 -1.28
N ASN A 28 -10.72 1.17 -0.69
CA ASN A 28 -9.57 0.62 -1.42
C ASN A 28 -9.54 -0.91 -1.45
N HIS A 29 -10.51 -1.59 -0.84
CA HIS A 29 -10.54 -3.05 -0.80
C HIS A 29 -10.85 -3.62 -2.18
N THR A 30 -10.02 -4.55 -2.62
CA THR A 30 -10.20 -5.35 -3.83
C THR A 30 -11.23 -6.48 -3.60
N PRO A 31 -11.70 -7.19 -4.64
CA PRO A 31 -12.74 -8.22 -4.49
C PRO A 31 -12.39 -9.36 -3.52
N ASP A 32 -11.11 -9.71 -3.41
CA ASP A 32 -10.61 -10.70 -2.43
C ASP A 32 -10.76 -10.24 -0.98
N LEU A 33 -10.82 -8.92 -0.74
CA LEU A 33 -11.10 -8.29 0.56
C LEU A 33 -12.58 -7.87 0.70
N GLY A 34 -13.46 -8.29 -0.22
CA GLY A 34 -14.89 -7.96 -0.20
C GLY A 34 -15.26 -6.56 -0.73
N GLY A 35 -14.30 -5.85 -1.33
CA GLY A 35 -14.54 -4.53 -1.93
C GLY A 35 -14.70 -4.56 -3.46
N LYS A 36 -14.64 -3.37 -4.06
CA LYS A 36 -14.81 -3.17 -5.52
C LYS A 36 -13.59 -2.51 -6.17
N ALA A 37 -12.56 -2.20 -5.41
CA ALA A 37 -11.36 -1.57 -5.94
C ALA A 37 -10.66 -2.50 -6.93
N THR A 38 -10.01 -1.92 -7.92
CA THR A 38 -9.14 -2.66 -8.83
C THR A 38 -7.70 -2.62 -8.34
N THR A 39 -6.87 -3.54 -8.84
CA THR A 39 -5.41 -3.50 -8.63
C THR A 39 -4.81 -2.14 -9.00
N ARG A 40 -5.32 -1.50 -10.08
CA ARG A 40 -4.87 -0.17 -10.51
C ARG A 40 -5.22 0.90 -9.49
N SER A 41 -6.47 0.96 -9.02
CA SER A 41 -6.90 1.98 -8.07
C SER A 41 -6.17 1.88 -6.73
N VAL A 42 -5.98 0.66 -6.19
CA VAL A 42 -5.24 0.50 -4.93
C VAL A 42 -3.76 0.88 -5.10
N THR A 43 -3.15 0.55 -6.25
CA THR A 43 -1.77 0.97 -6.57
C THR A 43 -1.66 2.48 -6.67
N ASP A 44 -2.61 3.15 -7.31
CA ASP A 44 -2.65 4.61 -7.42
C ASP A 44 -2.81 5.28 -6.05
N ALA A 45 -3.64 4.72 -5.17
CA ALA A 45 -3.78 5.17 -3.78
C ALA A 45 -2.46 5.05 -3.00
N VAL A 46 -1.76 3.92 -3.11
CA VAL A 46 -0.44 3.72 -2.46
C VAL A 46 0.59 4.73 -2.98
N LYS A 47 0.68 4.91 -4.30
CA LYS A 47 1.58 5.91 -4.90
C LYS A 47 1.26 7.33 -4.43
N LYS A 48 -0.02 7.67 -4.26
CA LYS A 48 -0.44 8.99 -3.75
C LYS A 48 0.05 9.19 -2.32
N VAL A 49 -0.10 8.19 -1.44
CA VAL A 49 0.38 8.28 -0.05
C VAL A 49 1.91 8.38 0.03
N LEU A 50 2.64 7.66 -0.83
CA LEU A 50 4.12 7.71 -0.83
C LEU A 50 4.71 9.06 -1.26
N ARG A 51 3.94 9.89 -1.97
CA ARG A 51 4.34 11.20 -2.49
C ARG A 51 3.95 12.36 -1.59
N ALA A 52 3.08 12.12 -0.60
CA ALA A 52 2.76 13.09 0.45
C ALA A 52 3.86 13.08 1.52
#